data_AF-A0A1Y3XEM2-F1
#
_entry.id   AF-A0A1Y3XEM2-F1
#
_cell.length_a   1.000
_cell.length_b   1.000
_cell.length_c   1.000
_cell.angle_alpha   90.00
_cell.angle_beta   90.00
_cell.angle_gamma   90.00
#
_symmetry.space_group_name_H-M   'P 1'
#
loop_
_entity.id
_entity.type
_entity.pdbx_description
1 polymer ?
#
loop_
_entity_poly.entity_id
_entity_poly.type
_entity_poly.pdbx_seq_one_letter_code
_entity_poly.pdbx_strand_id
1 'polypeptide(L)'
;MKRIIAIVAGGDSSEHDVSMKSAEGIYSFIDKETYKVYTIELGHKGWNAILEDGSKSTVDKNDFSFMENGQKIKPDFAYITIHGTPGENGILQGYFELLGIPYSTCDVLVSALTFNKFMTNQYLKSFGIRIAESMLVHKRNGISDEEVIEKIGLPCFIKPNASGSSFGVTKVKTKEQIQPALQAAFAESDDAMIEAYMDGIELANGCYKTRDKSVVLPITEVVSKNEFFDFNAKYNGQVTEITPARLSPELTGRVQKLTSAIYDILGCKGLVRVDYIITEGEKINLLEINTTPGMTATSFIPQQARAAGINMEEIMTDIIEDNFSE
;
A
#
# COMPACT_ATOMS: atom_id res chain seq x y z
N MET A 1 21.63 18.28 16.65
CA MET A 1 22.10 17.41 15.55
C MET A 1 20.86 17.07 14.72
N LYS A 2 20.93 17.07 13.39
CA LYS A 2 19.77 16.68 12.56
C LYS A 2 19.39 15.23 12.86
N ARG A 3 18.10 14.92 12.97
CA ARG A 3 17.65 13.52 13.08
C ARG A 3 17.99 12.78 11.80
N ILE A 4 18.36 11.51 11.93
CA ILE A 4 18.79 10.65 10.84
C ILE A 4 17.60 9.81 10.37
N ILE A 5 17.15 10.06 9.14
CA ILE A 5 16.02 9.37 8.52
C ILE A 5 16.55 8.36 7.51
N ALA A 6 16.23 7.08 7.72
CA ALA A 6 16.49 6.02 6.76
C ALA A 6 15.26 5.81 5.88
N ILE A 7 15.36 6.12 4.58
CA ILE A 7 14.37 5.69 3.59
C ILE A 7 14.69 4.24 3.23
N VAL A 8 13.84 3.31 3.65
CA VAL A 8 14.04 1.87 3.53
C VAL A 8 13.34 1.37 2.28
N ALA A 9 14.12 0.90 1.30
CA ALA A 9 13.69 0.61 -0.05
C ALA A 9 14.22 -0.74 -0.56
N GLY A 10 13.83 -1.12 -1.77
CA GLY A 10 14.15 -2.41 -2.39
C GLY A 10 13.14 -3.47 -2.00
N GLY A 11 13.62 -4.58 -1.43
CA GLY A 11 12.87 -5.82 -1.24
C GLY A 11 13.18 -6.84 -2.34
N ASP A 12 12.77 -8.08 -2.13
CA ASP A 12 13.01 -9.19 -3.05
C ASP A 12 11.73 -9.60 -3.82
N SER A 13 10.69 -8.78 -3.77
CA SER A 13 9.42 -8.99 -4.48
C SER A 13 9.50 -8.48 -5.93
N SER A 14 8.48 -8.80 -6.72
CA SER A 14 8.26 -8.22 -8.06
C SER A 14 8.06 -6.69 -8.04
N GLU A 15 7.95 -6.08 -6.86
CA GLU A 15 7.70 -4.66 -6.65
C GLU A 15 8.98 -3.87 -6.31
N HIS A 16 10.17 -4.50 -6.39
CA HIS A 16 11.46 -3.87 -6.10
C HIS A 16 11.66 -2.53 -6.82
N ASP A 17 11.42 -2.46 -8.13
CA ASP A 17 11.62 -1.23 -8.90
C ASP A 17 10.62 -0.12 -8.51
N VAL A 18 9.39 -0.51 -8.12
CA VAL A 18 8.37 0.43 -7.64
C VAL A 18 8.77 1.00 -6.28
N SER A 19 9.35 0.16 -5.42
CA SER A 19 9.89 0.54 -4.11
C SER A 19 11.06 1.52 -4.25
N MET A 20 12.00 1.26 -5.16
CA MET A 20 13.13 2.16 -5.42
C MET A 20 12.68 3.53 -5.96
N LYS A 21 11.74 3.55 -6.92
CA LYS A 21 11.15 4.82 -7.42
C LYS A 21 10.38 5.57 -6.35
N SER A 22 9.70 4.85 -5.45
CA SER A 22 9.02 5.46 -4.31
C SER A 22 10.04 6.09 -3.37
N ALA A 23 11.18 5.44 -3.12
CA ALA A 23 12.27 5.99 -2.31
C ALA A 23 12.87 7.27 -2.91
N GLU A 24 13.08 7.32 -4.23
CA GLU A 24 13.50 8.55 -4.93
C GLU A 24 12.48 9.68 -4.77
N GLY A 25 11.19 9.37 -4.92
CA GLY A 25 10.10 10.30 -4.66
C GLY A 25 10.16 10.83 -3.23
N ILE A 26 10.26 9.93 -2.25
CA ILE A 26 10.35 10.31 -0.84
C ILE A 26 11.57 11.21 -0.59
N TYR A 27 12.74 10.82 -1.10
CA TYR A 27 13.97 11.60 -0.97
C TYR A 27 13.85 12.99 -1.59
N SER A 28 13.03 13.17 -2.64
CA SER A 28 12.80 14.47 -3.25
C SER A 28 11.89 15.40 -2.42
N PHE A 29 11.06 14.85 -1.55
CA PHE A 29 10.07 15.60 -0.77
C PHE A 29 10.49 15.86 0.68
N ILE A 30 11.38 15.05 1.27
CA ILE A 30 11.81 15.25 2.67
C ILE A 30 12.64 16.54 2.82
N ASP A 31 12.38 17.28 3.90
CA ASP A 31 13.16 18.46 4.30
C ASP A 31 14.58 18.08 4.76
N LYS A 32 15.55 18.27 3.87
CA LYS A 32 16.98 18.00 4.13
C LYS A 32 17.65 19.08 4.97
N GLU A 33 16.99 20.23 5.19
CA GLU A 33 17.48 21.24 6.13
C GLU A 33 17.22 20.81 7.58
N THR A 34 16.11 20.12 7.84
CA THR A 34 15.80 19.57 9.17
C THR A 34 16.41 18.19 9.40
N TYR A 35 16.42 17.32 8.39
CA TYR A 35 16.83 15.92 8.51
C TYR A 35 18.13 15.58 7.78
N LYS A 36 18.90 14.62 8.31
CA LYS A 36 19.94 13.92 7.54
C LYS A 36 19.32 12.65 6.97
N VAL A 37 19.36 12.47 5.66
CA VAL A 37 18.59 11.41 4.99
C VAL A 37 19.51 10.43 4.28
N TYR A 38 19.29 9.14 4.49
CA TYR A 38 19.96 8.06 3.77
C TYR A 38 18.93 7.14 3.14
N THR A 39 19.25 6.62 1.95
CA THR A 39 18.50 5.50 1.39
C THR A 39 19.18 4.19 1.80
N ILE A 40 18.40 3.27 2.40
CA ILE A 40 18.85 1.93 2.77
C ILE A 40 18.13 0.91 1.89
N GLU A 41 18.90 0.25 1.03
CA GLU A 41 18.42 -0.81 0.15
C GLU A 41 18.47 -2.16 0.87
N LEU A 42 17.32 -2.79 1.03
CA LEU A 42 17.17 -4.14 1.55
C LEU A 42 17.05 -5.14 0.39
N GLY A 43 17.74 -6.27 0.50
CA GLY A 43 17.54 -7.42 -0.37
C GLY A 43 18.32 -8.65 0.10
N HIS A 44 18.13 -9.78 -0.57
CA HIS A 44 18.79 -11.04 -0.25
C HIS A 44 20.33 -10.97 -0.32
N LYS A 45 20.87 -10.11 -1.19
CA LYS A 45 22.32 -9.92 -1.34
C LYS A 45 22.96 -9.14 -0.19
N GLY A 46 22.17 -8.51 0.67
CA GLY A 46 22.65 -7.70 1.77
C GLY A 46 21.82 -6.44 1.97
N TRP A 47 22.02 -5.80 3.11
CA TRP A 47 21.36 -4.54 3.47
C TRP A 47 22.43 -3.45 3.39
N ASN A 48 22.19 -2.41 2.61
CA ASN A 48 23.22 -1.41 2.31
C ASN A 48 22.66 0.01 2.38
N ALA A 49 23.33 0.88 3.15
CA ALA A 49 23.11 2.31 3.09
C ALA A 49 23.85 2.90 1.88
N ILE A 50 23.16 3.74 1.11
CA ILE A 50 23.75 4.53 0.03
C ILE A 50 24.26 5.83 0.64
N LEU A 51 25.58 6.04 0.60
CA LEU A 51 26.26 7.20 1.16
C LEU A 51 26.21 8.40 0.19
N GLU A 52 26.56 9.60 0.68
CA GLU A 52 26.53 10.84 -0.11
C GLU A 52 27.42 10.79 -1.36
N ASP A 53 28.52 10.05 -1.30
CA ASP A 53 29.45 9.84 -2.44
C ASP A 53 28.99 8.73 -3.41
N GLY A 54 27.82 8.13 -3.16
CA GLY A 54 27.24 7.04 -3.94
C GLY A 54 27.80 5.66 -3.60
N SER A 55 28.78 5.56 -2.68
CA SER A 55 29.27 4.28 -2.20
C SER A 55 28.24 3.58 -1.30
N LYS A 56 28.43 2.28 -1.08
CA LYS A 56 27.55 1.45 -0.25
C LYS A 56 28.25 1.05 1.04
N SER A 57 27.54 1.20 2.16
CA SER A 57 27.98 0.73 3.48
C SER A 57 27.04 -0.37 3.97
N THR A 58 27.60 -1.51 4.37
CA THR A 58 26.80 -2.63 4.88
C THR A 58 26.12 -2.24 6.19
N VAL A 59 24.83 -2.52 6.29
CA VAL A 59 24.04 -2.31 7.51
C VAL A 59 24.24 -3.48 8.47
N ASP A 60 24.58 -3.17 9.71
CA ASP A 60 24.56 -4.11 10.83
C ASP A 60 23.11 -4.39 11.23
N LYS A 61 22.67 -5.63 11.03
CA LYS A 61 21.29 -6.04 11.32
C LYS A 61 20.98 -6.07 12.82
N ASN A 62 21.97 -6.03 13.71
CA ASN A 62 21.72 -6.06 15.15
C ASN A 62 21.17 -4.73 15.70
N ASP A 63 21.46 -3.61 15.04
CA ASP A 63 21.01 -2.28 15.51
C ASP A 63 20.69 -1.30 14.37
N PHE A 64 20.63 -1.80 13.14
CA PHE A 64 20.32 -1.06 11.91
C PHE A 64 21.29 0.09 11.60
N SER A 65 22.50 0.03 12.13
CA SER A 65 23.54 1.03 11.89
C SER A 65 24.41 0.70 10.68
N PHE A 66 25.18 1.68 10.22
CA PHE A 66 26.21 1.50 9.18
C PHE A 66 27.37 2.45 9.44
N MET A 67 28.45 2.32 8.66
CA MET A 67 29.65 3.14 8.80
C MET A 67 29.73 4.20 7.70
N GLU A 68 30.02 5.45 8.07
CA GLU A 68 30.35 6.53 7.15
C GLU A 68 31.58 7.27 7.70
N ASN A 69 32.66 7.35 6.92
CA ASN A 69 33.91 8.05 7.33
C ASN A 69 34.46 7.61 8.69
N GLY A 70 34.36 6.32 9.02
CA GLY A 70 34.82 5.76 10.29
C GLY A 70 33.91 6.03 11.49
N GLN A 71 32.75 6.68 11.27
CA GLN A 71 31.74 6.91 12.30
C GLN A 71 30.57 5.94 12.13
N LYS A 72 30.05 5.44 13.26
CA LYS A 72 28.85 4.61 13.30
C LYS A 72 27.62 5.50 13.23
N ILE A 73 26.82 5.34 12.19
CA ILE A 73 25.58 6.05 11.95
C ILE A 73 24.42 5.13 12.30
N LYS A 74 23.56 5.56 13.24
CA LYS A 74 22.34 4.86 13.60
C LYS A 74 21.14 5.73 13.21
N PRO A 75 20.22 5.26 12.35
CA PRO A 75 19.00 5.99 12.04
C PRO A 75 18.14 6.21 13.29
N ASP A 76 17.55 7.40 13.39
CA ASP A 76 16.56 7.74 14.42
C ASP A 76 15.14 7.33 14.00
N PHE A 77 14.88 7.22 12.69
CA PHE A 77 13.57 6.87 12.12
C PHE A 77 13.72 6.10 10.80
N ALA A 78 12.81 5.18 10.54
CA ALA A 78 12.74 4.40 9.29
C ALA A 78 11.49 4.75 8.47
N TYR A 79 11.68 5.43 7.34
CA TYR A 79 10.62 5.66 6.37
C TYR A 79 10.54 4.48 5.38
N ILE A 80 9.55 3.61 5.53
CA ILE A 80 9.45 2.37 4.76
C ILE A 80 8.74 2.62 3.43
N THR A 81 9.39 2.26 2.32
CA THR A 81 8.83 2.34 0.96
C THR A 81 8.85 1.01 0.22
N ILE A 82 9.18 -0.09 0.92
CA ILE A 82 9.12 -1.43 0.36
C ILE A 82 7.66 -1.83 0.21
N HIS A 83 7.24 -2.05 -1.03
CA HIS A 83 5.94 -2.63 -1.36
C HIS A 83 6.01 -4.16 -1.24
N GLY A 84 4.95 -4.77 -0.75
CA GLY A 84 4.87 -6.19 -0.50
C GLY A 84 5.73 -6.64 0.67
N THR A 85 6.28 -7.85 0.59
CA THR A 85 7.11 -8.42 1.67
C THR A 85 8.56 -7.92 1.55
N PRO A 86 9.20 -7.45 2.65
CA PRO A 86 8.72 -7.41 4.04
C PRO A 86 8.10 -6.08 4.52
N GLY A 87 7.87 -5.11 3.62
CA GLY A 87 7.47 -3.75 4.01
C GLY A 87 6.00 -3.56 4.40
N GLU A 88 5.09 -4.42 3.91
CA GLU A 88 3.64 -4.30 4.16
C GLU A 88 3.08 -5.42 5.03
N ASN A 89 3.84 -6.48 5.32
CA ASN A 89 3.33 -7.69 5.96
C ASN A 89 3.66 -7.82 7.45
N GLY A 90 4.22 -6.79 8.07
CA GLY A 90 4.54 -6.75 9.50
C GLY A 90 5.92 -7.30 9.88
N ILE A 91 6.65 -7.94 8.97
CA ILE A 91 7.97 -8.51 9.28
C ILE A 91 8.98 -7.40 9.58
N LEU A 92 9.05 -6.39 8.70
CA LEU A 92 10.00 -5.29 8.85
C LEU A 92 9.61 -4.37 10.02
N GLN A 93 8.31 -4.17 10.23
CA GLN A 93 7.77 -3.47 11.39
C GLN A 93 8.23 -4.16 12.69
N GLY A 94 8.10 -5.48 12.78
CA GLY A 94 8.50 -6.24 13.96
C GLY A 94 10.01 -6.16 14.22
N TYR A 95 10.82 -6.10 13.15
CA TYR A 95 12.25 -5.83 13.28
C TYR A 95 12.52 -4.45 13.90
N PHE A 96 11.86 -3.40 13.44
CA PHE A 96 12.04 -2.06 13.99
C PHE A 96 11.49 -1.88 15.41
N GLU A 97 10.38 -2.54 15.75
CA GLU A 97 9.84 -2.63 17.11
C GLU A 97 10.87 -3.19 18.10
N LEU A 98 11.54 -4.31 17.74
CA LEU A 98 12.56 -4.93 18.57
C LEU A 98 13.80 -4.05 18.77
N LEU A 99 14.13 -3.21 17.79
CA LEU A 99 15.24 -2.27 17.86
C LEU A 99 14.88 -0.94 18.54
N GLY A 100 13.60 -0.70 18.79
CA GLY A 100 13.09 0.59 19.29
C GLY A 100 13.29 1.73 18.29
N ILE A 101 13.29 1.45 16.99
CA ILE A 101 13.40 2.48 15.93
C ILE A 101 11.99 2.79 15.43
N PRO A 102 11.49 4.03 15.56
CA PRO A 102 10.18 4.40 15.01
C PRO A 102 10.16 4.36 13.48
N TYR A 103 8.97 4.15 12.90
CA TYR A 103 8.81 3.97 11.45
C TYR A 103 7.50 4.57 10.91
N SER A 104 7.46 4.79 9.59
CA SER A 104 6.41 5.58 8.91
C SER A 104 5.10 4.86 8.60
N THR A 105 4.93 3.62 9.03
CA THR A 105 3.82 2.74 8.59
C THR A 105 3.01 2.22 9.76
N CYS A 106 1.95 1.46 9.46
CA CYS A 106 1.16 0.73 10.44
C CYS A 106 2.00 -0.28 11.23
N ASP A 107 1.53 -0.67 12.42
CA ASP A 107 2.23 -1.65 13.26
C ASP A 107 2.18 -3.08 12.71
N VAL A 108 2.85 -4.01 13.39
CA VAL A 108 2.94 -5.43 12.99
C VAL A 108 1.58 -6.05 12.72
N LEU A 109 0.60 -5.86 13.61
CA LEU A 109 -0.71 -6.49 13.50
C LEU A 109 -1.48 -5.88 12.33
N VAL A 110 -1.49 -4.56 12.24
CA VAL A 110 -2.25 -3.85 11.21
C VAL A 110 -1.65 -4.11 9.83
N SER A 111 -0.32 -4.09 9.69
CA SER A 111 0.36 -4.46 8.44
C SER A 111 0.04 -5.91 8.05
N ALA A 112 0.21 -6.88 8.96
CA ALA A 112 -0.09 -8.28 8.65
C ALA A 112 -1.57 -8.51 8.27
N LEU A 113 -2.49 -7.84 8.96
CA LEU A 113 -3.92 -7.90 8.65
C LEU A 113 -4.19 -7.33 7.26
N THR A 114 -3.80 -6.07 7.03
CA THR A 114 -4.08 -5.31 5.79
C THR A 114 -3.43 -5.91 4.55
N PHE A 115 -2.29 -6.57 4.70
CA PHE A 115 -1.64 -7.29 3.61
C PHE A 115 -2.38 -8.57 3.19
N ASN A 116 -3.13 -9.18 4.12
CA ASN A 116 -3.99 -10.32 3.83
C ASN A 116 -5.39 -9.83 3.41
N LYS A 117 -5.64 -9.82 2.10
CA LYS A 117 -6.86 -9.25 1.50
C LYS A 117 -8.13 -9.89 2.05
N PHE A 118 -8.18 -11.22 2.11
CA PHE A 118 -9.35 -11.94 2.61
C PHE A 118 -9.61 -11.64 4.09
N MET A 119 -8.57 -11.71 4.93
CA MET A 119 -8.73 -11.43 6.37
C MET A 119 -9.13 -9.98 6.63
N THR A 120 -8.54 -9.02 5.92
CA THR A 120 -8.94 -7.60 5.97
C THR A 120 -10.41 -7.44 5.63
N ASN A 121 -10.85 -8.08 4.54
CA ASN A 121 -12.24 -8.04 4.11
C ASN A 121 -13.18 -8.63 5.16
N GLN A 122 -12.88 -9.80 5.71
CA GLN A 122 -13.73 -10.40 6.75
C GLN A 122 -13.78 -9.55 8.03
N TYR A 123 -12.65 -8.98 8.44
CA TYR A 123 -12.58 -8.08 9.59
C TYR A 123 -13.46 -6.85 9.38
N LEU A 124 -13.28 -6.13 8.27
CA LEU A 124 -14.03 -4.91 7.98
C LEU A 124 -15.52 -5.16 7.70
N LYS A 125 -15.88 -6.31 7.12
CA LYS A 125 -17.28 -6.74 6.93
C LYS A 125 -18.02 -6.81 8.28
N SER A 126 -17.34 -7.19 9.36
CA SER A 126 -17.94 -7.24 10.71
C SER A 126 -18.32 -5.85 11.27
N PHE A 127 -17.73 -4.78 10.74
CA PHE A 127 -18.07 -3.38 11.06
C PHE A 127 -19.08 -2.76 10.09
N GLY A 128 -19.67 -3.57 9.21
CA GLY A 128 -20.67 -3.11 8.23
C GLY A 128 -20.09 -2.47 6.98
N ILE A 129 -18.77 -2.56 6.75
CA ILE A 129 -18.14 -2.08 5.52
C ILE A 129 -18.52 -3.03 4.38
N ARG A 130 -19.03 -2.45 3.29
CA ARG A 130 -19.47 -3.21 2.12
C ARG A 130 -18.26 -3.66 1.31
N ILE A 131 -18.21 -4.94 0.99
CA ILE A 131 -17.14 -5.60 0.23
C ILE A 131 -17.80 -6.60 -0.73
N ALA A 132 -17.13 -6.97 -1.82
CA ALA A 132 -17.58 -8.07 -2.68
C ALA A 132 -17.70 -9.39 -1.92
N GLU A 133 -18.66 -10.21 -2.33
CA GLU A 133 -18.69 -11.60 -1.88
C GLU A 133 -17.42 -12.29 -2.38
N SER A 134 -16.74 -13.01 -1.49
CA SER A 134 -15.42 -13.55 -1.77
C SER A 134 -15.16 -14.83 -0.98
N MET A 135 -14.26 -15.66 -1.51
CA MET A 135 -13.80 -16.88 -0.87
C MET A 135 -12.28 -17.03 -0.98
N LEU A 136 -11.70 -17.72 0.00
CA LEU A 136 -10.28 -18.05 0.05
C LEU A 136 -10.06 -19.50 -0.39
N VAL A 137 -9.06 -19.71 -1.25
CA VAL A 137 -8.66 -21.03 -1.74
C VAL A 137 -7.17 -21.20 -1.52
N HIS A 138 -6.81 -22.25 -0.77
CA HIS A 138 -5.41 -22.61 -0.53
C HIS A 138 -4.91 -23.57 -1.62
N LYS A 139 -3.70 -23.33 -2.15
CA LYS A 139 -3.08 -24.08 -3.27
C LYS A 139 -3.10 -25.60 -3.10
N ARG A 140 -2.92 -26.09 -1.87
CA ARG A 140 -2.92 -27.54 -1.57
C ARG A 140 -4.29 -28.20 -1.71
N ASN A 141 -5.36 -27.45 -1.44
CA ASN A 141 -6.71 -27.99 -1.45
C ASN A 141 -7.36 -27.78 -2.82
N GLY A 142 -7.03 -26.68 -3.50
CA GLY A 142 -7.65 -26.29 -4.75
C GLY A 142 -9.15 -26.03 -4.60
N ILE A 143 -9.83 -25.88 -5.73
CA ILE A 143 -11.29 -25.79 -5.81
C ILE A 143 -11.75 -26.21 -7.20
N SER A 144 -12.96 -26.79 -7.28
CA SER A 144 -13.59 -27.09 -8.56
C SER A 144 -14.18 -25.84 -9.22
N ASP A 145 -14.28 -25.83 -10.54
CA ASP A 145 -14.90 -24.74 -11.29
C ASP A 145 -16.38 -24.55 -10.92
N GLU A 146 -17.08 -25.66 -10.71
CA GLU A 146 -18.50 -25.68 -10.31
C GLU A 146 -18.71 -24.99 -8.97
N GLU A 147 -17.86 -25.26 -7.97
CA GLU A 147 -17.97 -24.62 -6.67
C GLU A 147 -17.72 -23.11 -6.73
N VAL A 148 -16.78 -22.66 -7.59
CA VAL A 148 -16.53 -21.22 -7.80
C VAL A 148 -17.77 -20.55 -8.40
N ILE A 149 -18.37 -21.16 -9.42
CA ILE A 149 -19.55 -20.63 -10.09
C ILE A 149 -20.77 -20.64 -9.15
N GLU A 150 -20.94 -21.69 -8.35
CA GLU A 150 -22.06 -21.79 -7.39
C GLU A 150 -21.96 -20.76 -6.26
N LYS A 151 -20.76 -20.58 -5.69
CA LYS A 151 -20.56 -19.73 -4.50
C LYS A 151 -20.37 -18.25 -4.84
N ILE A 152 -19.65 -17.94 -5.92
CA ILE A 152 -19.26 -16.56 -6.28
C ILE A 152 -19.95 -16.10 -7.57
N GLY A 153 -20.06 -16.98 -8.56
CA GLY A 153 -20.60 -16.65 -9.88
C GLY A 153 -19.57 -16.05 -10.85
N LEU A 154 -20.01 -15.74 -12.06
CA LEU A 154 -19.22 -15.12 -13.11
C LEU A 154 -19.88 -13.82 -13.63
N PRO A 155 -19.11 -12.80 -14.02
CA PRO A 155 -17.65 -12.75 -13.91
C PRO A 155 -17.17 -12.61 -12.46
N CYS A 156 -15.94 -13.05 -12.19
CA CYS A 156 -15.25 -12.90 -10.91
C CYS A 156 -13.80 -12.46 -11.13
N PHE A 157 -13.14 -11.99 -10.08
CA PHE A 157 -11.69 -11.81 -10.06
C PHE A 157 -11.04 -12.91 -9.23
N ILE A 158 -9.93 -13.44 -9.73
CA ILE A 158 -9.05 -14.35 -8.99
C ILE A 158 -7.71 -13.64 -8.82
N LYS A 159 -7.26 -13.50 -7.57
CA LYS A 159 -6.03 -12.77 -7.21
C LYS A 159 -5.26 -13.44 -6.08
N PRO A 160 -3.93 -13.25 -5.99
CA PRO A 160 -3.18 -13.70 -4.82
C PRO A 160 -3.68 -12.98 -3.57
N ASN A 161 -3.80 -13.72 -2.47
CA ASN A 161 -4.35 -13.16 -1.22
C ASN A 161 -3.38 -12.17 -0.54
N ALA A 162 -2.07 -12.40 -0.68
CA ALA A 162 -1.01 -11.61 -0.06
C ALA A 162 0.04 -11.18 -1.10
N SER A 163 -0.32 -10.21 -1.94
CA SER A 163 0.56 -9.61 -2.96
C SER A 163 0.09 -8.19 -3.29
N GLY A 164 1.00 -7.32 -3.73
CA GLY A 164 0.73 -5.96 -4.20
C GLY A 164 0.71 -5.82 -5.73
N SER A 165 0.54 -4.59 -6.21
CA SER A 165 0.73 -4.20 -7.62
C SER A 165 -0.04 -4.96 -8.71
N SER A 166 -1.13 -5.65 -8.37
CA SER A 166 -1.98 -6.41 -9.32
C SER A 166 -1.26 -7.57 -10.05
N PHE A 167 -0.14 -8.07 -9.53
CA PHE A 167 0.47 -9.29 -10.06
C PHE A 167 -0.43 -10.50 -9.80
N GLY A 168 -0.58 -11.39 -10.79
CA GLY A 168 -1.42 -12.59 -10.67
C GLY A 168 -2.94 -12.34 -10.60
N VAL A 169 -3.41 -11.11 -10.83
CA VAL A 169 -4.84 -10.76 -10.83
C VAL A 169 -5.46 -11.03 -12.21
N THR A 170 -6.55 -11.80 -12.24
CA THR A 170 -7.26 -12.14 -13.48
C THR A 170 -8.76 -11.94 -13.36
N LYS A 171 -9.37 -11.22 -14.32
CA LYS A 171 -10.83 -11.17 -14.50
C LYS A 171 -11.29 -12.42 -15.25
N VAL A 172 -12.03 -13.28 -14.59
CA VAL A 172 -12.54 -14.54 -15.12
C VAL A 172 -14.00 -14.36 -15.54
N LYS A 173 -14.29 -14.58 -16.82
CA LYS A 173 -15.61 -14.43 -17.45
C LYS A 173 -16.24 -15.76 -17.83
N THR A 174 -15.42 -16.78 -18.07
CA THR A 174 -15.89 -18.11 -18.45
C THR A 174 -15.26 -19.17 -17.56
N LYS A 175 -15.92 -20.33 -17.49
CA LYS A 175 -15.49 -21.47 -16.67
C LYS A 175 -14.03 -21.87 -16.95
N GLU A 176 -13.67 -21.91 -18.24
CA GLU A 176 -12.36 -22.37 -18.72
C GLU A 176 -11.20 -21.47 -18.27
N GLN A 177 -11.50 -20.26 -17.80
CA GLN A 177 -10.51 -19.30 -17.30
C GLN A 177 -10.20 -19.47 -15.80
N ILE A 178 -11.00 -20.24 -15.06
CA ILE A 178 -10.88 -20.37 -13.60
C ILE A 178 -9.55 -21.02 -13.20
N GLN A 179 -9.27 -22.23 -13.69
CA GLN A 179 -8.04 -22.95 -13.33
C GLN A 179 -6.76 -22.23 -13.79
N PRO A 180 -6.66 -21.68 -15.02
CA PRO A 180 -5.52 -20.85 -15.40
C PRO A 180 -5.30 -19.63 -14.49
N ALA A 181 -6.37 -18.94 -14.11
CA ALA A 181 -6.31 -17.79 -13.22
C ALA A 181 -5.87 -18.18 -11.80
N LEU A 182 -6.34 -19.31 -11.27
CA LEU A 182 -5.86 -19.87 -10.00
C LEU A 182 -4.37 -20.19 -10.06
N GLN A 183 -3.90 -20.82 -11.13
CA GLN A 183 -2.47 -21.11 -11.31
C GLN A 183 -1.62 -19.84 -11.32
N ALA A 184 -2.08 -18.79 -12.00
CA ALA A 184 -1.41 -17.49 -12.01
C ALA A 184 -1.37 -16.85 -10.60
N ALA A 185 -2.48 -16.87 -9.86
CA ALA A 185 -2.51 -16.39 -8.49
C ALA A 185 -1.59 -17.21 -7.56
N PHE A 186 -1.56 -18.53 -7.74
CA PHE A 186 -0.72 -19.46 -6.95
C PHE A 186 0.77 -19.41 -7.29
N ALA A 187 1.17 -18.71 -8.34
CA ALA A 187 2.56 -18.41 -8.63
C ALA A 187 3.10 -17.32 -7.69
N GLU A 188 2.23 -16.45 -7.18
CA GLU A 188 2.58 -15.30 -6.34
C GLU A 188 2.30 -15.53 -4.84
N SER A 189 1.31 -16.37 -4.49
CA SER A 189 0.92 -16.64 -3.10
C SER A 189 0.41 -18.08 -2.92
N ASP A 190 0.52 -18.65 -1.72
CA ASP A 190 -0.05 -19.97 -1.41
C ASP A 190 -1.59 -19.95 -1.33
N ASP A 191 -2.17 -18.76 -1.16
CA ASP A 191 -3.62 -18.53 -1.12
C ASP A 191 -4.07 -17.63 -2.27
N ALA A 192 -5.18 -17.99 -2.90
CA ALA A 192 -5.88 -17.17 -3.87
C ALA A 192 -7.23 -16.73 -3.29
N MET A 193 -7.56 -15.45 -3.46
CA MET A 193 -8.88 -14.92 -3.18
C MET A 193 -9.67 -14.84 -4.50
N ILE A 194 -10.89 -15.37 -4.47
CA ILE A 194 -11.86 -15.27 -5.55
C ILE A 194 -12.96 -14.32 -5.10
N GLU A 195 -13.24 -13.26 -5.86
CA GLU A 195 -14.22 -12.23 -5.51
C GLU A 195 -15.20 -11.96 -6.65
N ALA A 196 -16.47 -11.74 -6.31
CA ALA A 196 -17.48 -11.39 -7.28
C ALA A 196 -17.14 -10.07 -7.99
N TYR A 197 -17.38 -10.01 -9.29
CA TYR A 197 -17.20 -8.78 -10.05
C TYR A 197 -18.16 -7.69 -9.57
N MET A 198 -17.62 -6.48 -9.37
CA MET A 198 -18.41 -5.28 -9.14
C MET A 198 -18.21 -4.33 -10.31
N ASP A 199 -19.32 -3.83 -10.87
CA ASP A 199 -19.31 -2.83 -11.94
C ASP A 199 -19.54 -1.43 -11.36
N GLY A 200 -18.66 -0.49 -11.64
CA GLY A 200 -18.74 0.82 -11.03
C GLY A 200 -17.54 1.74 -11.25
N ILE A 201 -17.54 2.85 -10.52
CA ILE A 201 -16.49 3.87 -10.55
C ILE A 201 -15.44 3.52 -9.52
N GLU A 202 -14.19 3.28 -9.94
CA GLU A 202 -13.06 3.04 -9.06
C GLU A 202 -12.50 4.36 -8.50
N LEU A 203 -12.20 4.36 -7.21
CA LEU A 203 -11.71 5.51 -6.47
C LEU A 203 -10.54 5.13 -5.57
N ALA A 204 -9.63 6.07 -5.36
CA ALA A 204 -8.59 5.99 -4.35
C ALA A 204 -8.66 7.21 -3.42
N ASN A 205 -8.52 7.01 -2.12
CA ASN A 205 -8.52 8.12 -1.15
C ASN A 205 -7.46 7.93 -0.07
N GLY A 206 -6.51 8.87 -0.02
CA GLY A 206 -5.45 8.92 0.97
C GLY A 206 -5.88 9.57 2.28
N CYS A 207 -5.35 9.06 3.40
CA CYS A 207 -5.55 9.65 4.72
C CYS A 207 -4.34 9.38 5.61
N TYR A 208 -3.99 10.36 6.43
CA TYR A 208 -3.07 10.18 7.56
C TYR A 208 -3.59 10.92 8.79
N LYS A 209 -3.20 10.45 9.96
CA LYS A 209 -3.46 11.09 11.23
C LYS A 209 -2.17 11.16 12.04
N THR A 210 -2.03 12.24 12.78
CA THR A 210 -1.07 12.43 13.85
C THR A 210 -1.85 12.70 15.13
N ARG A 211 -1.18 12.87 16.26
CA ARG A 211 -1.83 13.24 17.53
C ARG A 211 -2.73 14.48 17.41
N ASP A 212 -2.30 15.49 16.65
CA ASP A 212 -2.97 16.79 16.58
C ASP A 212 -3.69 17.05 15.25
N LYS A 213 -3.49 16.17 14.25
CA LYS A 213 -3.98 16.39 12.89
C LYS A 213 -4.66 15.15 12.34
N SER A 214 -5.78 15.34 11.64
CA SER A 214 -6.44 14.29 10.87
C SER A 214 -6.72 14.82 9.49
N VAL A 215 -6.03 14.27 8.49
CA VAL A 215 -6.13 14.72 7.10
C VAL A 215 -6.67 13.59 6.23
N VAL A 216 -7.83 13.84 5.62
CA VAL A 216 -8.35 13.02 4.53
C VAL A 216 -8.19 13.82 3.24
N LEU A 217 -7.41 13.29 2.29
CA LEU A 217 -7.08 13.99 1.06
C LEU A 217 -8.28 14.02 0.09
N PRO A 218 -8.24 14.82 -0.99
CA PRO A 218 -9.16 14.71 -2.11
C PRO A 218 -9.16 13.30 -2.70
N ILE A 219 -10.29 12.88 -3.26
CA ILE A 219 -10.44 11.57 -3.87
C ILE A 219 -9.88 11.61 -5.30
N THR A 220 -9.22 10.56 -5.74
CA THR A 220 -8.87 10.34 -7.14
C THR A 220 -9.85 9.35 -7.76
N GLU A 221 -10.44 9.69 -8.90
CA GLU A 221 -11.19 8.78 -9.74
C GLU A 221 -10.26 8.07 -10.72
N VAL A 222 -10.40 6.76 -10.85
CA VAL A 222 -9.59 5.92 -11.73
C VAL A 222 -10.47 5.46 -12.90
N VAL A 223 -10.21 6.01 -14.09
CA VAL A 223 -10.96 5.67 -15.31
C VAL A 223 -10.08 4.80 -16.19
N SER A 224 -10.30 3.49 -16.17
CA SER A 224 -9.61 2.57 -17.07
C SER A 224 -10.20 2.65 -18.48
N LYS A 225 -9.34 2.68 -19.50
CA LYS A 225 -9.75 2.44 -20.90
C LYS A 225 -9.88 0.95 -21.22
N ASN A 226 -9.40 0.09 -20.33
CA ASN A 226 -9.46 -1.36 -20.41
C ASN A 226 -10.58 -1.90 -19.49
N GLU A 227 -10.84 -3.21 -19.55
CA GLU A 227 -11.93 -3.84 -18.79
C GLU A 227 -11.73 -3.89 -17.26
N PHE A 228 -10.54 -3.54 -16.74
CA PHE A 228 -10.20 -3.31 -15.31
C PHE A 228 -8.81 -2.65 -15.14
N PHE A 229 -8.44 -2.30 -13.90
CA PHE A 229 -7.16 -1.68 -13.52
C PHE A 229 -6.06 -2.74 -13.23
N ASP A 230 -5.37 -3.21 -14.26
CA ASP A 230 -4.24 -4.17 -14.15
C ASP A 230 -2.86 -3.47 -14.07
N PHE A 231 -1.78 -4.25 -13.89
CA PHE A 231 -0.41 -3.73 -13.83
C PHE A 231 -0.04 -2.93 -15.08
N ASN A 232 -0.42 -3.41 -16.27
CA ASN A 232 -0.15 -2.70 -17.52
C ASN A 232 -0.88 -1.35 -17.57
N ALA A 233 -2.11 -1.29 -17.06
CA ALA A 233 -2.90 -0.08 -16.97
C ALA A 233 -2.26 0.94 -16.00
N LYS A 234 -1.72 0.48 -14.86
CA LYS A 234 -1.03 1.30 -13.84
C LYS A 234 0.25 1.98 -14.34
N TYR A 235 1.04 1.32 -15.19
CA TYR A 235 2.39 1.80 -15.53
C TYR A 235 2.60 2.19 -17.00
N ASN A 236 1.68 1.84 -17.91
CA ASN A 236 1.79 2.15 -19.34
C ASN A 236 0.81 3.24 -19.82
N GLY A 237 0.24 4.05 -18.92
CA GLY A 237 -0.53 5.25 -19.27
C GLY A 237 -1.89 4.97 -19.92
N GLN A 238 -2.52 3.83 -19.61
CA GLN A 238 -3.83 3.45 -20.18
C GLN A 238 -5.02 3.83 -19.29
N VAL A 239 -4.77 4.62 -18.25
CA VAL A 239 -5.76 5.04 -17.23
C VAL A 239 -5.77 6.55 -17.18
N THR A 240 -6.97 7.12 -17.09
CA THR A 240 -7.14 8.54 -16.78
C THR A 240 -7.45 8.68 -15.30
N GLU A 241 -6.55 9.36 -14.59
CA GLU A 241 -6.67 9.63 -13.16
C GLU A 241 -7.16 11.07 -12.97
N ILE A 242 -8.28 11.25 -12.27
CA ILE A 242 -8.94 12.55 -12.13
C ILE A 242 -8.99 12.91 -10.66
N THR A 243 -8.24 13.96 -10.29
CA THR A 243 -8.16 14.45 -8.91
C THR A 243 -8.45 15.95 -8.90
N PRO A 244 -9.47 16.44 -8.17
CA PRO A 244 -10.47 15.66 -7.42
C PRO A 244 -11.41 14.84 -8.32
N ALA A 245 -11.92 13.72 -7.79
CA ALA A 245 -12.89 12.85 -8.45
C ALA A 245 -14.19 13.58 -8.80
N ARG A 246 -14.84 13.21 -9.91
CA ARG A 246 -16.08 13.85 -10.41
C ARG A 246 -17.32 13.33 -9.69
N LEU A 247 -17.36 13.49 -8.38
CA LEU A 247 -18.47 13.03 -7.53
C LEU A 247 -19.29 14.22 -7.02
N SER A 248 -20.53 13.96 -6.61
CA SER A 248 -21.32 14.95 -5.88
C SER A 248 -20.62 15.29 -4.54
N PRO A 249 -20.84 16.49 -3.97
CA PRO A 249 -20.30 16.84 -2.65
C PRO A 249 -20.74 15.87 -1.55
N GLU A 250 -21.97 15.36 -1.62
CA GLU A 250 -22.50 14.38 -0.69
C GLU A 250 -21.74 13.05 -0.77
N LEU A 251 -21.56 12.52 -1.99
CA LEU A 251 -20.88 11.25 -2.21
C LEU A 251 -19.39 11.36 -1.85
N THR A 252 -18.74 12.48 -2.17
CA THR A 252 -17.37 12.80 -1.74
C THR A 252 -17.26 12.73 -0.21
N GLY A 253 -18.18 13.40 0.50
CA GLY A 253 -18.18 13.41 1.96
C GLY A 253 -18.41 12.02 2.57
N ARG A 254 -19.23 11.17 1.93
CA ARG A 254 -19.45 9.78 2.37
C ARG A 254 -18.19 8.92 2.21
N VAL A 255 -17.48 9.02 1.08
CA VAL A 255 -16.23 8.28 0.85
C VAL A 255 -15.15 8.74 1.83
N GLN A 256 -14.95 10.04 2.01
CA GLN A 256 -13.93 10.56 2.94
C GLN A 256 -14.21 10.17 4.40
N LYS A 257 -15.48 10.21 4.84
CA LYS A 257 -15.87 9.72 6.16
C LYS A 257 -15.58 8.23 6.32
N LEU A 258 -15.86 7.43 5.29
CA LEU A 258 -15.57 5.99 5.29
C LEU A 258 -14.06 5.73 5.36
N THR A 259 -13.24 6.46 4.61
CA THR A 259 -11.76 6.36 4.66
C THR A 259 -11.25 6.66 6.06
N SER A 260 -11.70 7.75 6.67
CA SER A 260 -11.33 8.07 8.05
C SER A 260 -11.78 6.99 9.03
N ALA A 261 -12.99 6.45 8.88
CA ALA A 261 -13.50 5.41 9.77
C ALA A 261 -12.71 4.10 9.62
N ILE A 262 -12.34 3.71 8.40
CA ILE A 262 -11.51 2.52 8.15
C ILE A 262 -10.13 2.69 8.79
N TYR A 263 -9.52 3.87 8.67
CA TYR A 263 -8.27 4.21 9.33
C TYR A 263 -8.37 3.94 10.85
N ASP A 264 -9.44 4.42 11.49
CA ASP A 264 -9.65 4.29 12.93
C ASP A 264 -9.99 2.85 13.36
N ILE A 265 -10.84 2.14 12.59
CA ILE A 265 -11.25 0.76 12.86
C ILE A 265 -10.07 -0.21 12.83
N LEU A 266 -9.14 0.01 11.89
CA LEU A 266 -7.93 -0.79 11.78
C LEU A 266 -6.84 -0.36 12.75
N GLY A 267 -6.91 0.86 13.30
CA GLY A 267 -5.81 1.43 14.09
C GLY A 267 -4.59 1.75 13.21
N CYS A 268 -4.84 2.24 11.99
CA CYS A 268 -3.77 2.60 11.06
C CYS A 268 -2.84 3.68 11.65
N LYS A 269 -1.59 3.66 11.19
CA LYS A 269 -0.59 4.70 11.44
C LYS A 269 0.09 5.10 10.14
N GLY A 270 0.64 6.30 10.12
CA GLY A 270 1.26 6.87 8.93
C GLY A 270 0.22 7.18 7.85
N LEU A 271 0.66 7.15 6.59
CA LEU A 271 -0.18 7.44 5.44
C LEU A 271 -0.72 6.15 4.82
N VAL A 272 -2.03 6.06 4.69
CA VAL A 272 -2.70 4.94 4.02
C VAL A 272 -3.51 5.43 2.83
N ARG A 273 -3.75 4.52 1.89
CA ARG A 273 -4.67 4.74 0.77
C ARG A 273 -5.73 3.65 0.78
N VAL A 274 -6.99 4.06 0.77
CA VAL A 274 -8.13 3.15 0.68
C VAL A 274 -8.73 3.25 -0.70
N ASP A 275 -8.92 2.10 -1.34
CA ASP A 275 -9.44 1.99 -2.70
C ASP A 275 -10.87 1.44 -2.66
N TYR A 276 -11.75 2.02 -3.47
CA TYR A 276 -13.18 1.73 -3.49
C TYR A 276 -13.69 1.52 -4.90
N ILE A 277 -14.86 0.89 -4.99
CA ILE A 277 -15.72 0.93 -6.17
C ILE A 277 -17.13 1.37 -5.80
N ILE A 278 -17.65 2.36 -6.52
CA ILE A 278 -19.02 2.85 -6.38
C ILE A 278 -19.90 2.14 -7.40
N THR A 279 -20.78 1.27 -6.92
CA THR A 279 -21.74 0.53 -7.75
C THR A 279 -23.10 1.26 -7.80
N GLU A 280 -24.03 0.72 -8.59
CA GLU A 280 -25.37 1.28 -8.80
C GLU A 280 -26.08 1.70 -7.49
N GLY A 281 -26.68 2.89 -7.51
CA GLY A 281 -27.33 3.50 -6.35
C GLY A 281 -26.34 4.10 -5.35
N GLU A 282 -25.15 4.53 -5.82
CA GLU A 282 -24.09 5.14 -5.01
C GLU A 282 -23.64 4.28 -3.82
N LYS A 283 -23.59 2.95 -4.02
CA LYS A 283 -23.12 2.02 -2.99
C LYS A 283 -21.59 2.00 -3.02
N ILE A 284 -20.97 2.48 -1.95
CA ILE A 284 -19.52 2.48 -1.78
C ILE A 284 -19.10 1.10 -1.28
N ASN A 285 -18.24 0.41 -2.01
CA ASN A 285 -17.69 -0.89 -1.61
C ASN A 285 -16.16 -0.78 -1.56
N LEU A 286 -15.55 -1.35 -0.52
CA LEU A 286 -14.11 -1.43 -0.37
C LEU A 286 -13.53 -2.43 -1.38
N LEU A 287 -12.43 -2.05 -2.03
CA LEU A 287 -11.62 -2.94 -2.84
C LEU A 287 -10.40 -3.44 -2.07
N GLU A 288 -9.61 -2.51 -1.54
CA GLU A 288 -8.41 -2.81 -0.75
C GLU A 288 -7.96 -1.59 0.07
N ILE A 289 -7.03 -1.84 0.99
CA ILE A 289 -6.29 -0.82 1.73
C ILE A 289 -4.79 -1.05 1.52
N ASN A 290 -4.06 0.04 1.34
CA ASN A 290 -2.61 0.04 1.11
C ASN A 290 -1.95 0.85 2.21
N THR A 291 -1.05 0.23 2.98
CA THR A 291 -0.38 0.85 4.13
C THR A 291 1.00 1.42 3.79
N THR A 292 1.55 1.08 2.60
CA THR A 292 2.65 1.81 1.97
C THR A 292 2.24 2.27 0.57
N PRO A 293 1.44 3.33 0.42
CA PRO A 293 1.03 3.78 -0.90
C PRO A 293 2.24 4.27 -1.73
N GLY A 294 2.16 4.15 -3.06
CA GLY A 294 3.18 4.66 -3.97
C GLY A 294 3.41 6.17 -3.83
N MET A 295 4.68 6.58 -3.97
CA MET A 295 5.16 7.93 -3.63
C MET A 295 5.87 8.64 -4.79
N THR A 296 5.73 8.14 -6.01
CA THR A 296 6.25 8.85 -7.20
C THR A 296 5.40 10.11 -7.48
N ALA A 297 5.93 11.09 -8.23
CA ALA A 297 5.20 12.33 -8.54
C ALA A 297 3.83 12.11 -9.22
N THR A 298 3.68 11.00 -9.94
CA THR A 298 2.46 10.56 -10.63
C THR A 298 1.61 9.62 -9.77
N SER A 299 2.01 9.26 -8.56
CA SER A 299 1.19 8.42 -7.67
C SER A 299 -0.01 9.18 -7.12
N PHE A 300 -1.05 8.46 -6.68
CA PHE A 300 -2.28 9.05 -6.15
C PHE A 300 -2.04 10.02 -5.00
N ILE A 301 -1.21 9.65 -4.01
CA ILE A 301 -0.97 10.48 -2.84
C ILE A 301 -0.42 11.88 -3.22
N PRO A 302 0.69 12.00 -3.98
CA PRO A 302 1.16 13.32 -4.43
C PRO A 302 0.16 14.09 -5.29
N GLN A 303 -0.65 13.42 -6.11
CA GLN A 303 -1.73 14.08 -6.86
C GLN A 303 -2.80 14.68 -5.93
N GLN A 304 -3.21 13.90 -4.93
CA GLN A 304 -4.23 14.32 -3.96
C GLN A 304 -3.73 15.44 -3.06
N ALA A 305 -2.48 15.38 -2.61
CA ALA A 305 -1.84 16.47 -1.86
C ALA A 305 -1.80 17.78 -2.67
N ARG A 306 -1.39 17.72 -3.95
CA ARG A 306 -1.42 18.90 -4.85
C ARG A 306 -2.82 19.46 -5.02
N ALA A 307 -3.83 18.61 -5.21
CA ALA A 307 -5.22 19.04 -5.33
C ALA A 307 -5.76 19.68 -4.04
N ALA A 308 -5.22 19.28 -2.88
CA ALA A 308 -5.53 19.87 -1.58
C ALA A 308 -4.75 21.17 -1.30
N GLY A 309 -3.75 21.51 -2.12
CA GLY A 309 -2.81 22.59 -1.83
C GLY A 309 -1.84 22.27 -0.68
N ILE A 310 -1.64 20.99 -0.34
CA ILE A 310 -0.75 20.53 0.72
C ILE A 310 0.60 20.13 0.11
N ASN A 311 1.70 20.58 0.72
CA ASN A 311 3.03 20.17 0.30
C ASN A 311 3.33 18.74 0.80
N MET A 312 3.94 17.90 -0.05
CA MET A 312 4.37 16.56 0.37
C MET A 312 5.39 16.60 1.51
N GLU A 313 6.26 17.61 1.54
CA GLU A 313 7.20 17.85 2.64
C GLU A 313 6.51 17.99 4.00
N GLU A 314 5.35 18.66 4.03
CA GLU A 314 4.55 18.84 5.26
C GLU A 314 3.97 17.50 5.72
N ILE A 315 3.41 16.71 4.81
CA ILE A 315 2.85 15.38 5.13
C ILE A 315 3.92 14.47 5.73
N MET A 316 5.14 14.49 5.16
CA MET A 316 6.24 13.67 5.64
C MET A 316 6.73 14.10 7.00
N THR A 317 6.89 15.41 7.19
CA THR A 317 7.29 15.99 8.47
C THR A 317 6.28 15.62 9.54
N ASP A 318 4.97 15.74 9.25
CA ASP A 318 3.91 15.32 10.16
C ASP A 318 4.06 13.84 10.58
N ILE A 319 4.28 12.93 9.63
CA ILE A 319 4.43 11.49 9.90
C ILE A 319 5.70 11.18 10.72
N ILE A 320 6.80 11.84 10.42
CA ILE A 320 8.08 11.66 11.13
C ILE A 320 7.95 12.18 12.57
N GLU A 321 7.49 13.42 12.75
CA GLU A 321 7.45 14.07 14.06
C GLU A 321 6.34 13.53 14.98
N ASP A 322 5.30 12.90 14.43
CA ASP A 322 4.29 12.20 15.23
C ASP A 322 4.90 11.09 16.11
N ASN A 323 6.06 10.54 15.74
CA ASN A 323 6.75 9.53 16.53
C ASN A 323 7.73 10.09 17.58
N PHE A 324 7.97 11.41 17.57
CA PHE A 324 8.93 12.07 18.47
C PHE A 324 8.32 13.10 19.41
N SER A 325 7.09 13.53 19.13
CA SER A 325 6.35 14.41 20.03
C SER A 325 6.02 13.61 21.30
N GLU A 326 6.22 14.20 22.49
CA GLU A 326 5.91 13.56 23.79
C GLU A 326 4.40 13.57 24.06
#